data_AF-A0A1A0PEQ7-F1
#
_entry.id   AF-A0A1A0PEQ7-F1
#
_cell.length_a   1.000
_cell.length_b   1.000
_cell.length_c   1.000
_cell.angle_alpha   90.00
_cell.angle_beta   90.00
_cell.angle_gamma   90.00
#
_symmetry.space_group_name_H-M   'P 1'
#
loop_
_entity.id
_entity.type
_entity.pdbx_description
1 polymer ?
#
loop_
_entity_poly.entity_id
_entity_poly.type
_entity_poly.pdbx_seq_one_letter_code
_entity_poly.pdbx_strand_id
1 'polypeptide(L)'
;MAVEGTVTILLDRQKASVPRVEGETLLESARRAGLSPPFSCEAGNCGTCMAKLVEGKATMRVNDALDDDEVAEGYILTCQAVPDTESVTVEYE
;
A
#
# COMPACT_ATOMS: atom_id res chain seq x y z
N MET A 1 -12.40 -8.97 -10.82
CA MET A 1 -11.89 -8.78 -12.20
C MET A 1 -10.59 -8.00 -12.06
N ALA A 2 -9.50 -8.43 -12.69
CA ALA A 2 -8.27 -7.65 -12.70
C ALA A 2 -8.49 -6.42 -13.60
N VAL A 3 -8.13 -5.24 -13.11
CA VAL A 3 -8.15 -3.99 -13.86
C VAL A 3 -6.76 -3.78 -14.46
N GLU A 4 -6.67 -3.04 -15.57
CA GLU A 4 -5.38 -2.69 -16.16
C GLU A 4 -4.50 -2.00 -15.09
N GLY A 5 -3.30 -2.55 -14.89
CA GLY A 5 -2.39 -2.08 -13.86
C GLY A 5 -1.58 -3.14 -13.11
N THR A 6 -0.52 -2.69 -12.45
CA THR A 6 0.37 -3.52 -11.63
C THR A 6 0.65 -2.85 -10.28
N VAL A 7 0.52 -3.62 -9.22
CA VAL A 7 0.97 -3.22 -7.88
C VAL A 7 2.31 -3.89 -7.62
N THR A 8 3.32 -3.09 -7.32
CA THR A 8 4.66 -3.56 -6.94
C THR A 8 4.93 -3.23 -5.48
N ILE A 9 5.41 -4.23 -4.75
CA ILE A 9 5.72 -4.14 -3.34
C ILE A 9 7.21 -4.40 -3.14
N LEU A 10 7.88 -3.47 -2.48
CA LEU A 10 9.23 -3.63 -1.95
C LEU A 10 9.09 -3.83 -0.44
N LEU A 11 9.52 -4.99 0.05
CA LEU A 11 9.53 -5.33 1.48
C LEU A 11 10.91 -5.89 1.81
N ASP A 12 11.68 -5.17 2.61
CA ASP A 12 13.09 -5.48 2.91
C ASP A 12 13.95 -5.63 1.64
N ARG A 13 14.31 -6.88 1.31
CA ARG A 13 15.11 -7.25 0.12
C ARG A 13 14.27 -7.98 -0.92
N GLN A 14 12.97 -8.09 -0.71
CA GLN A 14 12.04 -8.77 -1.60
C GLN A 14 11.28 -7.74 -2.43
N LYS A 15 11.16 -8.04 -3.73
CA LYS A 15 10.31 -7.31 -4.66
C LYS A 15 9.32 -8.28 -5.26
N ALA A 16 8.03 -7.98 -5.14
CA ALA A 16 6.97 -8.74 -5.78
C ALA A 16 6.01 -7.82 -6.51
N SER A 17 5.48 -8.28 -7.64
CA SER A 17 4.51 -7.54 -8.44
C SER A 17 3.32 -8.42 -8.73
N VAL A 18 2.13 -7.86 -8.61
CA VAL A 18 0.86 -8.53 -8.90
C VAL A 18 -0.04 -7.63 -9.75
N PRO A 19 -0.90 -8.20 -10.60
CA PRO A 19 -1.91 -7.41 -11.32
C PRO A 19 -2.81 -6.66 -10.34
N ARG A 20 -3.20 -5.43 -10.68
CA ARG A 20 -4.13 -4.65 -9.85
C ARG A 20 -5.51 -5.30 -9.84
N VAL A 21 -6.12 -5.37 -8.66
CA VAL A 21 -7.53 -5.76 -8.50
C VAL A 21 -8.31 -4.56 -8.00
N GLU A 22 -9.48 -4.32 -8.59
CA GLU A 22 -10.31 -3.18 -8.25
C GLU A 22 -10.77 -3.26 -6.78
N GLY A 23 -10.57 -2.17 -6.04
CA GLY A 23 -10.94 -2.07 -4.63
C GLY A 23 -10.03 -2.82 -3.65
N GLU A 24 -9.01 -3.53 -4.14
CA GLU A 24 -8.00 -4.21 -3.31
C GLU A 24 -7.01 -3.17 -2.77
N THR A 25 -6.68 -3.29 -1.49
CA THR A 25 -5.69 -2.45 -0.82
C THR A 25 -4.26 -2.89 -1.17
N LEU A 26 -3.30 -2.02 -0.91
CA LEU A 26 -1.88 -2.34 -1.11
C LEU A 26 -1.41 -3.46 -0.16
N LEU A 27 -1.95 -3.53 1.06
CA LEU A 27 -1.69 -4.63 2.01
C LEU A 27 -2.22 -5.97 1.48
N GLU A 28 -3.45 -6.01 0.98
CA GLU A 28 -4.03 -7.22 0.38
C GLU A 28 -3.24 -7.67 -0.86
N SER A 29 -2.86 -6.71 -1.71
CA SER A 29 -2.02 -6.96 -2.89
C SER A 29 -0.66 -7.57 -2.50
N ALA A 30 -0.03 -7.07 -1.45
CA ALA A 30 1.22 -7.61 -0.91
C ALA A 30 1.07 -9.04 -0.38
N ARG A 31 0.01 -9.31 0.39
CA ARG A 31 -0.31 -10.66 0.88
C ARG A 31 -0.55 -11.64 -0.28
N ARG A 32 -1.27 -11.21 -1.32
CA ARG A 32 -1.51 -12.01 -2.52
C ARG A 32 -0.24 -12.26 -3.34
N ALA A 33 0.72 -11.33 -3.29
CA ALA A 33 2.05 -11.50 -3.85
C ALA A 33 2.92 -12.52 -3.08
N GLY A 34 2.42 -13.04 -1.95
CA GLY A 34 3.15 -13.97 -1.08
C GLY A 34 4.10 -13.27 -0.10
N LEU A 35 3.99 -11.95 0.04
CA LEU A 35 4.74 -11.18 1.02
C LEU A 35 3.97 -11.10 2.35
N SER A 36 4.71 -10.92 3.44
CA SER A 36 4.16 -10.76 4.80
C SER A 36 4.51 -9.39 5.36
N PRO A 37 3.94 -8.29 4.82
CA PRO A 37 4.19 -6.95 5.34
C PRO A 37 3.67 -6.82 6.78
N PRO A 38 4.25 -5.91 7.58
CA PRO A 38 3.80 -5.66 8.94
C PRO A 38 2.36 -5.12 8.94
N PHE A 39 1.52 -5.65 9.83
CA PHE A 39 0.16 -5.16 10.04
C PHE A 39 -0.31 -5.43 11.48
N SER A 40 -1.33 -4.69 11.93
CA SER A 40 -1.96 -4.90 13.24
C SER A 40 -3.47 -4.64 13.22
N CYS A 41 -3.90 -3.38 13.09
CA CYS A 41 -5.33 -3.03 13.22
C CYS A 41 -6.18 -3.24 11.96
N GLU A 42 -5.58 -3.09 10.77
CA GLU A 42 -6.28 -2.99 9.49
C GLU A 42 -7.42 -1.94 9.44
N ALA A 43 -7.43 -1.00 10.37
CA ALA A 43 -8.46 0.03 10.54
C ALA A 43 -7.95 1.47 10.31
N GLY A 44 -6.65 1.65 10.06
CA GLY A 44 -6.06 2.96 9.77
C GLY A 44 -5.62 3.78 11.00
N ASN A 45 -5.52 3.17 12.20
CA ASN A 45 -5.28 3.90 13.45
C ASN A 45 -3.99 3.50 14.21
N CYS A 46 -3.20 2.53 13.71
CA CYS A 46 -2.02 2.02 14.43
C CYS A 46 -0.66 2.30 13.77
N GLY A 47 -0.62 2.67 12.48
CA GLY A 47 0.63 2.90 11.76
C GLY A 47 1.47 1.67 11.40
N THR A 48 1.18 0.46 11.90
CA THR A 48 2.04 -0.73 11.66
C THR A 48 2.22 -1.10 10.19
N CYS A 49 1.23 -0.83 9.35
CA CYS A 49 1.27 -1.09 7.91
C CYS A 49 1.79 0.09 7.08
N MET A 50 2.47 1.05 7.71
CA MET A 50 3.01 2.22 7.05
C MET A 50 4.04 1.80 5.99
N ALA A 51 3.97 2.43 4.83
CA ALA A 51 4.92 2.27 3.75
C ALA A 51 5.05 3.59 2.99
N LYS A 52 6.13 3.74 2.25
CA LYS A 52 6.34 4.89 1.37
C LYS A 52 5.82 4.59 -0.04
N LEU A 53 5.04 5.50 -0.58
CA LEU A 53 4.62 5.47 -1.97
C LEU A 53 5.76 6.00 -2.85
N VAL A 54 6.43 5.13 -3.59
CA VAL A 54 7.58 5.49 -4.44
C VAL A 54 7.17 5.75 -5.89
N GLU A 55 6.03 5.22 -6.33
CA GLU A 55 5.49 5.44 -7.67
C GLU A 55 3.96 5.37 -7.67
N GLY A 56 3.33 6.20 -8.49
CA GLY A 56 1.89 6.21 -8.70
C GLY A 56 1.13 7.02 -7.65
N LYS A 57 -0.15 6.72 -7.48
CA LYS A 57 -1.04 7.33 -6.47
C LYS A 57 -1.93 6.30 -5.83
N ALA A 58 -2.22 6.49 -4.56
CA ALA A 58 -3.19 5.68 -3.83
C ALA A 58 -4.02 6.55 -2.89
N THR A 59 -5.29 6.22 -2.75
CA THR A 59 -6.23 6.90 -1.87
C THR A 59 -6.40 6.07 -0.61
N MET A 60 -6.11 6.67 0.54
CA MET A 60 -6.40 6.06 1.85
C MET A 60 -7.86 6.27 2.21
N ARG A 61 -8.57 5.17 2.49
CA ARG A 61 -9.97 5.23 2.97
C ARG A 61 -10.09 5.85 4.35
N VAL A 62 -9.14 5.52 5.24
CA VAL A 62 -9.03 6.02 6.61
C VAL A 62 -7.57 6.31 6.90
N ASN A 63 -7.28 7.44 7.51
CA ASN A 63 -5.97 7.78 8.05
C ASN A 63 -6.14 8.52 9.39
N ASP A 64 -6.07 7.77 10.49
CA ASP A 64 -6.09 8.30 11.86
C ASP A 64 -4.71 8.16 12.53
N ALA A 65 -3.68 7.73 11.78
CA ALA A 65 -2.37 7.38 12.33
C ALA A 65 -1.21 8.24 11.77
N LEU A 66 -1.31 8.74 10.54
CA LEU A 66 -0.29 9.58 9.92
C LEU A 66 -0.73 11.03 9.93
N ASP A 67 0.17 11.93 10.29
CA ASP A 67 -0.04 13.38 10.20
C ASP A 67 0.11 13.87 8.74
N ASP A 68 -0.40 15.08 8.46
CA ASP A 68 -0.40 15.65 7.11
C ASP A 68 1.00 15.76 6.49
N ASP A 69 2.03 16.03 7.30
CA ASP A 69 3.42 16.13 6.86
C ASP A 69 3.94 14.76 6.38
N GLU A 70 3.65 13.69 7.12
CA GLU A 70 4.04 12.32 6.73
C GLU A 70 3.36 11.90 5.43
N VAL A 71 2.08 12.21 5.28
CA VAL A 71 1.34 11.97 4.03
C VAL A 71 1.93 12.78 2.88
N ALA A 72 2.33 14.04 3.13
CA ALA A 72 2.98 14.89 2.13
C ALA A 72 4.37 14.37 1.73
N GLU A 73 5.10 13.72 2.63
CA GLU A 73 6.35 13.01 2.35
C GLU A 73 6.16 11.68 1.60
N GLY A 74 4.91 11.27 1.38
CA GLY A 74 4.53 10.09 0.62
C GLY A 74 4.31 8.84 1.46
N TYR A 75 4.24 8.96 2.79
CA TYR A 75 3.86 7.84 3.65
C TYR A 75 2.36 7.55 3.58
N ILE A 76 2.03 6.26 3.57
CA ILE A 76 0.66 5.79 3.48
C ILE A 76 0.43 4.56 4.36
N LEU A 77 -0.82 4.37 4.80
CA LEU A 77 -1.26 3.17 5.49
C LEU A 77 -1.73 2.14 4.46
N THR A 78 -0.88 1.17 4.15
CA THR A 78 -1.16 0.19 3.07
C THR A 78 -2.42 -0.64 3.29
N CYS A 79 -2.88 -0.79 4.54
CA CYS A 79 -4.16 -1.45 4.86
C CYS A 79 -5.41 -0.63 4.48
N GLN A 80 -5.27 0.67 4.27
CA GLN A 80 -6.35 1.58 3.88
C GLN A 80 -6.14 2.18 2.49
N ALA A 81 -4.91 2.10 1.95
CA ALA A 81 -4.54 2.65 0.67
C ALA A 81 -4.98 1.75 -0.50
N VAL A 82 -5.79 2.30 -1.40
CA VAL A 82 -6.23 1.66 -2.65
C VAL A 82 -5.54 2.35 -3.83
N PRO A 83 -4.95 1.60 -4.79
CA PRO A 83 -4.29 2.20 -5.95
C PRO A 83 -5.27 2.99 -6.84
N ASP A 84 -4.90 4.23 -7.18
CA ASP A 84 -5.68 5.12 -8.06
C ASP A 84 -5.12 5.20 -9.49
N THR A 85 -3.89 4.74 -9.70
CA THR A 85 -3.21 4.68 -10.99
C THR A 85 -3.07 3.24 -11.48
N GLU A 86 -2.78 3.07 -12.78
CA GLU A 86 -2.51 1.75 -13.36
C GLU A 86 -1.32 1.08 -12.66
N SER A 87 -0.19 1.78 -12.52
CA SER A 87 0.97 1.28 -11.80
C SER A 87 1.13 2.00 -10.46
N VAL A 88 1.36 1.23 -9.40
CA VAL A 88 1.72 1.74 -8.08
C VAL A 88 2.86 0.91 -7.52
N THR A 89 3.85 1.59 -6.93
CA THR A 89 4.94 0.94 -6.20
C THR A 89 4.99 1.50 -4.78
N VAL A 90 5.03 0.60 -3.79
CA VAL A 90 5.25 0.96 -2.38
C VAL A 90 6.46 0.25 -1.81
N GLU A 91 7.10 0.90 -0.85
CA GLU A 91 8.26 0.40 -0.12
C GLU A 91 7.99 0.41 1.39
N TYR A 92 8.06 -0.76 1.99
CA TYR A 92 8.00 -0.94 3.43
C TYR A 92 9.42 -0.82 4.00
N GLU A 93 9.59 0.04 5.00
CA GLU A 93 10.83 0.22 5.78
C GLU A 93 10.88 -0.68 7.02
#